data_AF-A0A1G3Q9A2-F1
#
_entry.id   AF-A0A1G3Q9A2-F1
#
_cell.length_a   1.000
_cell.length_b   1.000
_cell.length_c   1.000
_cell.angle_alpha   90.00
_cell.angle_beta   90.00
_cell.angle_gamma   90.00
#
_symmetry.space_group_name_H-M   'P 1'
#
loop_
_entity.id
_entity.type
_entity.pdbx_description
1 polymer ?
#
loop_
_entity_poly.entity_id
_entity_poly.type
_entity_poly.pdbx_seq_one_letter_code
_entity_poly.pdbx_strand_id
1 'polypeptide(L)'
;MRDSGAAYPGPLRWVVIHLAFAVSGVSFLLLCIQKAGIDIIAIYFHTSYWYYPFLLFAVCVIMIILNIIPVLYWSVKVKKKVLYQEPFQMKIVTGLMAILFCTAALTCLNKCHLLDSRHEPSARELFWARVGPEIRFGPFHKLRADASSGMAVWYFDPVLKQKPAEIRYGPTPIPALMYRTREAFGDGRRHEFHLTGLSPSTRYYYQIPEWGERIYSFHTGPAAGNGEGFRFLCVADTGNTRTGGNSHSYYRDVLQAAAAWYESIGQRPAFMIHAGDMVRTGADLDAWHSHFSSDGQAGSIPGVVTPGNHELLEDGGANFRYFYGQSDYYSLDYGGAHIISIHPFDGPGMSLDGPVLSTGKEQYQWVRDDLARNSGGKWLIAAIHVPILSTGDYGTNEILIKQYFALFRKFKVDCVISGHDHIFDSFHADPDSDWGGTLYIVAGTGGSHLDSYIMDRPERRWLDWFHGRDSAPGRYRYDQPTDNYHVYGELSWGFTDVEIRDDTLTVSYYRWLDFPRFLEITGQEKRSWDMVYFDRDACQKNNLSQVVLVKRIQKKRTVPSD
;
A
#
# COMPACT_ATOMS: atom_id res chain seq x y z
N MET A 1 45.27 63.92 12.84
CA MET A 1 43.89 63.36 12.72
C MET A 1 43.93 62.44 11.51
N ARG A 2 44.24 61.15 11.67
CA ARG A 2 43.22 60.09 11.74
C ARG A 2 41.93 60.53 11.05
N ASP A 3 41.78 60.19 9.77
CA ASP A 3 40.74 59.22 9.50
C ASP A 3 41.04 58.32 8.30
N SER A 4 40.67 57.08 8.54
CA SER A 4 40.96 55.88 7.78
C SER A 4 40.32 55.90 6.40
N GLY A 5 41.10 55.50 5.38
CA GLY A 5 40.57 55.11 4.08
C GLY A 5 39.70 53.86 4.23
N ALA A 6 38.44 54.03 4.59
CA ALA A 6 37.44 53.00 4.39
C ALA A 6 37.15 52.94 2.89
N ALA A 7 37.87 52.07 2.18
CA ALA A 7 37.53 51.68 0.83
C ALA A 7 36.13 51.07 0.85
N TYR A 8 35.12 51.92 0.60
CA TYR A 8 33.75 51.47 0.49
C TYR A 8 33.70 50.41 -0.62
N PRO A 9 33.11 49.24 -0.33
CA PRO A 9 33.00 48.17 -1.32
C PRO A 9 32.31 48.73 -2.57
N GLY A 10 33.04 48.79 -3.69
CA GLY A 10 32.50 49.29 -4.94
C GLY A 10 31.24 48.52 -5.39
N PRO A 11 30.43 49.07 -6.30
CA PRO A 11 29.18 48.47 -6.79
C PRO A 11 29.32 47.01 -7.19
N LEU A 12 30.51 46.65 -7.70
CA LEU A 12 30.85 45.30 -8.10
C LEU A 12 30.68 44.27 -6.98
N ARG A 13 31.01 44.61 -5.72
CA ARG A 13 30.85 43.68 -4.59
C ARG A 13 29.39 43.36 -4.30
N TRP A 14 28.49 44.35 -4.41
CA TRP A 14 27.06 44.12 -4.21
C TRP A 14 26.42 43.37 -5.37
N VAL A 15 26.85 43.67 -6.60
CA VAL A 15 26.46 42.90 -7.79
C VAL A 15 26.86 41.43 -7.64
N VAL A 16 28.08 41.16 -7.16
CA VAL A 16 28.56 39.79 -6.88
C VAL A 16 27.72 39.11 -5.80
N ILE A 17 27.36 39.80 -4.71
CA ILE A 17 26.52 39.24 -3.63
C ILE A 17 25.12 38.88 -4.15
N HIS A 18 24.46 39.77 -4.89
CA HIS A 18 23.13 39.51 -5.46
C HIS A 18 23.15 38.37 -6.48
N LEU A 19 24.17 38.33 -7.36
CA LEU A 19 24.35 37.23 -8.29
C LEU A 19 24.59 35.90 -7.56
N ALA A 20 25.38 35.89 -6.47
CA ALA A 20 25.60 34.70 -5.66
C ALA A 20 24.30 34.20 -5.01
N PHE A 21 23.44 35.08 -4.49
CA PHE A 21 22.12 34.68 -3.97
C PHE A 21 21.19 34.16 -5.05
N ALA A 22 21.19 34.76 -6.25
CA ALA A 22 20.41 34.26 -7.37
C ALA A 22 20.89 32.86 -7.80
N VAL A 23 22.20 32.64 -7.89
CA VAL A 23 22.80 31.34 -8.19
C VAL A 23 22.47 30.32 -7.09
N SER A 24 22.57 30.69 -5.81
CA SER A 24 22.20 29.81 -4.69
C SER A 24 20.71 29.46 -4.69
N GLY A 25 19.83 30.40 -5.04
CA GLY A 25 18.40 30.15 -5.21
C GLY A 25 18.10 29.18 -6.36
N VAL A 26 18.77 29.34 -7.51
CA VAL A 26 18.68 28.42 -8.65
C VAL A 26 19.26 27.05 -8.30
N SER A 27 20.42 26.99 -7.65
CA SER A 27 21.03 25.74 -7.21
C SER A 27 20.18 25.02 -6.15
N PHE A 28 19.56 25.75 -5.22
CA PHE A 28 18.61 25.18 -4.27
C PHE A 28 17.36 24.65 -4.96
N LEU A 29 16.80 25.40 -5.92
CA LEU A 29 15.70 24.94 -6.75
C LEU A 29 16.08 23.66 -7.49
N LEU A 30 17.24 23.63 -8.15
CA LEU A 30 17.75 22.45 -8.85
C LEU A 30 17.99 21.28 -7.89
N LEU A 31 18.49 21.53 -6.68
CA LEU A 31 18.67 20.51 -5.65
C LEU A 31 17.34 19.98 -5.13
N CYS A 32 16.32 20.83 -4.98
CA CYS A 32 14.95 20.43 -4.66
C CYS A 32 14.35 19.58 -5.78
N ILE A 33 14.51 19.99 -7.05
CA ILE A 33 14.08 19.23 -8.23
C ILE A 33 14.78 17.87 -8.28
N GLN A 34 16.09 17.85 -8.04
CA GLN A 34 16.92 16.65 -8.05
C GLN A 34 16.61 15.72 -6.87
N LYS A 35 16.46 16.25 -5.65
CA LYS A 35 16.04 15.47 -4.48
C LYS A 35 14.60 14.96 -4.59
N ALA A 36 13.71 15.72 -5.24
CA ALA A 36 12.36 15.29 -5.54
C ALA A 36 12.29 14.28 -6.70
N GLY A 37 13.37 14.11 -7.47
CA GLY A 37 13.50 13.06 -8.49
C GLY A 37 12.54 13.19 -9.69
N ILE A 38 12.07 14.40 -10.03
CA ILE A 38 10.90 14.60 -10.90
C ILE A 38 11.18 15.49 -12.12
N ASP A 39 10.67 15.07 -13.28
CA ASP A 39 10.48 15.92 -14.46
C ASP A 39 9.20 16.77 -14.28
N ILE A 40 9.37 17.97 -13.75
CA ILE A 40 8.28 18.85 -13.29
C ILE A 40 7.34 19.24 -14.44
N ILE A 41 7.82 19.28 -15.68
CA ILE A 41 7.02 19.66 -16.84
C ILE A 41 6.01 18.56 -17.19
N ALA A 42 6.36 17.29 -17.03
CA ALA A 42 5.45 16.17 -17.26
C ALA A 42 4.35 16.11 -16.17
N ILE A 43 4.70 16.36 -14.91
CA ILE A 43 3.73 16.40 -13.80
C ILE A 43 2.79 17.61 -13.90
N TYR A 44 3.29 18.75 -14.40
CA TYR A 44 2.53 19.98 -14.68
C TYR A 44 1.36 19.77 -15.66
N PHE A 45 1.50 18.85 -16.62
CA PHE A 45 0.44 18.56 -17.59
C PHE A 45 -0.53 17.44 -17.16
N HIS A 46 -0.21 16.65 -16.13
CA HIS A 46 -0.93 15.41 -15.81
C HIS A 46 -1.55 15.30 -14.40
N THR A 47 -1.44 16.32 -13.52
CA THR A 47 -2.01 16.26 -12.14
C THR A 47 -2.72 17.54 -11.67
N SER A 48 -3.54 17.45 -10.62
CA SER A 48 -4.44 18.50 -10.10
C SER A 48 -3.81 19.56 -9.18
N TYR A 49 -2.48 19.67 -9.13
CA TYR A 49 -1.75 20.57 -8.20
C TYR A 49 -1.35 21.92 -8.81
N TRP A 50 -2.36 22.64 -9.31
CA TRP A 50 -2.19 23.88 -10.07
C TRP A 50 -1.49 25.02 -9.32
N TYR A 51 -1.41 25.02 -7.98
CA TYR A 51 -0.98 26.22 -7.22
C TYR A 51 0.34 26.10 -6.47
N TYR A 52 0.80 24.89 -6.11
CA TYR A 52 1.96 24.73 -5.22
C TYR A 52 3.31 25.00 -5.92
N PRO A 53 3.54 24.46 -7.13
CA PRO A 53 4.71 24.82 -7.93
C PRO A 53 4.64 26.28 -8.34
N PHE A 54 3.45 26.83 -8.62
CA PHE A 54 3.27 28.25 -8.90
C PHE A 54 3.64 29.15 -7.72
N LEU A 55 3.30 28.78 -6.48
CA LEU A 55 3.66 29.58 -5.31
C LEU A 55 5.17 29.54 -5.06
N LEU A 56 5.79 28.37 -5.16
CA LEU A 56 7.23 28.19 -4.99
C LEU A 56 8.02 28.85 -6.13
N PHE A 57 7.58 28.66 -7.37
CA PHE A 57 8.12 29.31 -8.57
C PHE A 57 7.90 30.82 -8.50
N ALA A 58 6.74 31.31 -8.10
CA ALA A 58 6.48 32.74 -7.93
C ALA A 58 7.37 33.33 -6.83
N VAL A 59 7.58 32.65 -5.71
CA VAL A 59 8.52 33.10 -4.66
C VAL A 59 9.95 33.15 -5.19
N CYS A 60 10.41 32.12 -5.93
CA CYS A 60 11.73 32.11 -6.55
C CYS A 60 11.88 33.18 -7.65
N VAL A 61 10.86 33.38 -8.49
CA VAL A 61 10.82 34.41 -9.54
C VAL A 61 10.77 35.80 -8.92
N ILE A 62 9.99 36.03 -7.88
CA ILE A 62 9.98 37.28 -7.11
C ILE A 62 11.38 37.53 -6.53
N MET A 63 12.05 36.52 -5.97
CA MET A 63 13.44 36.66 -5.52
C MET A 63 14.40 36.99 -6.66
N ILE A 64 14.26 36.39 -7.85
CA ILE A 64 15.10 36.69 -9.03
C ILE A 64 14.83 38.12 -9.53
N ILE A 65 13.57 38.55 -9.59
CA ILE A 65 13.16 39.90 -10.00
C ILE A 65 13.70 40.94 -9.01
N LEU A 66 13.58 40.69 -7.70
CA LEU A 66 14.15 41.53 -6.64
C LEU A 66 15.69 41.57 -6.67
N ASN A 67 16.35 40.61 -7.31
CA ASN A 67 17.79 40.60 -7.54
C ASN A 67 18.21 41.37 -8.81
N ILE A 68 17.47 41.22 -9.90
CA ILE A 68 17.82 41.77 -11.21
C ILE A 68 17.45 43.27 -11.30
N ILE A 69 16.31 43.68 -10.74
CA ILE A 69 15.83 45.08 -10.83
C ILE A 69 16.82 46.07 -10.18
N PRO A 70 17.34 45.84 -8.95
CA PRO A 70 18.31 46.76 -8.36
C PRO A 70 19.62 46.81 -9.13
N VAL A 71 20.09 45.67 -9.66
CA VAL A 71 21.32 45.59 -10.47
C VAL A 71 21.17 46.36 -11.78
N LEU A 72 20.03 46.20 -12.48
CA LEU A 72 19.74 46.93 -13.72
C LEU A 72 19.54 48.43 -13.46
N TYR A 73 18.74 48.81 -12.46
CA TYR A 73 18.53 50.20 -12.08
C TYR A 73 19.84 50.92 -11.71
N TRP A 74 20.73 50.25 -10.99
CA TRP A 74 22.03 50.79 -10.64
C TRP A 74 23.01 50.80 -11.80
N SER A 75 23.02 49.79 -12.68
CA SER A 75 23.86 49.81 -13.89
C SER A 75 23.57 51.02 -14.79
N VAL A 76 22.31 51.48 -14.79
CA VAL A 76 21.87 52.70 -15.49
C VAL A 76 22.26 53.98 -14.73
N LYS A 77 22.14 54.02 -13.40
CA LYS A 77 22.55 55.18 -12.59
C LYS A 77 24.07 55.35 -12.44
N VAL A 78 24.85 54.27 -12.51
CA VAL A 78 26.32 54.30 -12.52
C VAL A 78 26.84 55.10 -13.73
N LYS A 79 26.11 55.13 -14.86
CA LYS A 79 26.42 56.02 -16.00
C LYS A 79 26.19 57.52 -15.71
N LYS A 80 25.44 57.89 -14.68
CA LYS A 80 25.05 59.29 -14.39
C LYS A 80 25.84 59.95 -13.24
N LYS A 81 26.91 59.34 -12.70
CA LYS A 81 27.80 59.93 -11.66
C LYS A 81 27.05 60.58 -10.47
N VAL A 82 25.94 60.02 -10.01
CA VAL A 82 25.28 60.49 -8.77
C VAL A 82 25.95 59.81 -7.56
N LEU A 83 26.43 60.63 -6.62
CA LEU A 83 27.13 60.19 -5.41
C LEU A 83 26.30 59.19 -4.58
N TYR A 84 27.01 58.18 -4.09
CA TYR A 84 26.55 57.07 -3.27
C TYR A 84 26.09 57.53 -1.88
N GLN A 85 24.80 57.39 -1.57
CA GLN A 85 24.31 57.60 -0.20
C GLN A 85 23.34 56.54 0.33
N GLU A 86 23.22 55.35 -0.25
CA GLU A 86 22.33 54.33 0.35
C GLU A 86 22.95 52.92 0.54
N PRO A 87 24.16 52.78 1.13
CA PRO A 87 24.64 51.47 1.61
C PRO A 87 23.68 50.82 2.61
N PHE A 88 22.86 51.63 3.29
CA PHE A 88 21.90 51.19 4.28
C PHE A 88 20.73 50.41 3.66
N GLN A 89 20.16 50.92 2.57
CA GLN A 89 19.06 50.25 1.85
C GLN A 89 19.52 48.90 1.26
N MET A 90 20.74 48.82 0.72
CA MET A 90 21.28 47.56 0.18
C MET A 90 21.49 46.50 1.26
N LYS A 91 21.94 46.92 2.45
CA LYS A 91 22.04 46.03 3.61
C LYS A 91 20.67 45.52 4.07
N ILE A 92 19.65 46.38 4.06
CA ILE A 92 18.26 45.99 4.40
C ILE A 92 17.73 44.96 3.40
N VAL A 93 17.86 45.22 2.09
CA VAL A 93 17.38 44.29 1.05
C VAL A 93 18.11 42.95 1.13
N THR A 94 19.43 42.96 1.31
CA THR A 94 20.23 41.74 1.48
C THR A 94 19.81 40.96 2.74
N GLY A 95 19.54 41.67 3.84
CA GLY A 95 19.06 41.07 5.09
C GLY A 95 17.68 40.42 4.94
N LEU A 96 16.72 41.11 4.30
CA LEU A 96 15.39 40.57 4.03
C LEU A 96 15.45 39.32 3.13
N MET A 97 16.32 39.31 2.14
CA MET A 97 16.54 38.15 1.27
C MET A 97 17.12 36.96 2.02
N ALA A 98 18.11 37.18 2.89
CA ALA A 98 18.68 36.12 3.71
C ALA A 98 17.63 35.54 4.66
N ILE A 99 16.77 36.38 5.24
CA ILE A 99 15.65 35.94 6.08
C ILE A 99 14.68 35.08 5.27
N LEU A 100 14.21 35.55 4.11
CA LEU A 100 13.29 34.79 3.24
C LEU A 100 13.88 33.44 2.81
N PHE A 101 15.15 33.40 2.40
CA PHE A 101 15.83 32.16 2.02
C PHE A 101 15.97 31.22 3.22
N CYS A 102 16.44 31.72 4.36
CA CYS A 102 16.58 30.93 5.58
C CYS A 102 15.22 30.42 6.06
N THR A 103 14.15 31.22 6.02
CA THR A 103 12.80 30.77 6.38
C THR A 103 12.33 29.67 5.44
N ALA A 104 12.44 29.83 4.13
CA ALA A 104 12.04 28.80 3.15
C ALA A 104 12.87 27.50 3.31
N ALA A 105 14.19 27.63 3.47
CA ALA A 105 15.09 26.51 3.68
C ALA A 105 14.82 25.81 5.02
N LEU A 106 14.59 26.56 6.09
CA LEU A 106 14.29 26.02 7.42
C LEU A 106 12.91 25.38 7.47
N THR A 107 11.90 25.90 6.79
CA THR A 107 10.59 25.25 6.66
C THR A 107 10.70 23.94 5.87
N CYS A 108 11.48 23.93 4.79
CA CYS A 108 11.75 22.71 4.02
C CYS A 108 12.51 21.68 4.85
N LEU A 109 13.60 22.08 5.52
CA LEU A 109 14.42 21.23 6.37
C LEU A 109 13.63 20.74 7.60
N ASN A 110 12.86 21.60 8.27
CA ASN A 110 12.00 21.19 9.37
C ASN A 110 10.91 20.23 8.90
N LYS A 111 10.32 20.40 7.72
CA LYS A 111 9.33 19.45 7.22
C LYS A 111 9.97 18.09 6.92
N CYS A 112 11.17 18.07 6.34
CA CYS A 112 11.96 16.84 6.17
C CYS A 112 12.36 16.21 7.51
N HIS A 113 12.76 17.02 8.49
CA HIS A 113 13.23 16.55 9.79
C HIS A 113 12.06 16.13 10.71
N LEU A 114 10.91 16.79 10.64
CA LEU A 114 9.67 16.42 11.35
C LEU A 114 9.05 15.13 10.82
N LEU A 115 9.31 14.78 9.55
CA LEU A 115 8.98 13.45 9.02
C LEU A 115 9.94 12.37 9.57
N ASP A 116 11.15 12.77 9.97
CA ASP A 116 12.21 11.87 10.47
C ASP A 116 12.26 11.78 12.02
N SER A 117 11.64 12.74 12.72
CA SER A 117 11.86 12.96 14.16
C SER A 117 10.61 12.96 15.03
N ARG A 118 9.43 12.58 14.53
CA ARG A 118 8.32 12.28 15.44
C ARG A 118 8.61 10.94 16.12
N HIS A 119 9.21 11.02 17.31
CA HIS A 119 9.14 9.94 18.29
C HIS A 119 7.69 9.88 18.80
N GLU A 120 6.76 9.51 17.91
CA GLU A 120 5.44 9.09 18.33
C GLU A 120 5.61 7.73 19.03
N PRO A 121 5.10 7.57 20.26
CA PRO A 121 5.26 6.33 20.99
C PRO A 121 4.63 5.17 20.20
N SER A 122 5.42 4.14 19.93
CA SER A 122 5.03 3.03 19.06
C SER A 122 3.91 2.17 19.67
N ALA A 123 3.23 1.34 18.88
CA ALA A 123 2.26 0.35 19.36
C ALA A 123 2.81 -0.48 20.52
N ARG A 124 4.12 -0.74 20.54
CA ARG A 124 4.83 -1.37 21.66
C ARG A 124 4.51 -0.73 23.00
N GLU A 125 4.36 0.58 23.07
CA GLU A 125 4.20 1.35 24.31
C GLU A 125 2.74 1.63 24.63
N LEU A 126 1.94 1.94 23.61
CA LEU A 126 0.58 2.47 23.77
C LEU A 126 -0.56 1.48 23.47
N PHE A 127 -0.28 0.36 22.79
CA PHE A 127 -1.36 -0.54 22.41
C PHE A 127 -1.97 -1.20 23.64
N TRP A 128 -3.28 -1.06 23.78
CA TRP A 128 -4.01 -1.32 25.02
C TRP A 128 -4.74 -2.65 25.02
N ALA A 129 -4.92 -3.28 23.86
CA ALA A 129 -5.72 -4.48 23.68
C ALA A 129 -4.85 -5.72 23.47
N ARG A 130 -5.38 -6.88 23.88
CA ARG A 130 -4.83 -8.17 23.49
C ARG A 130 -5.23 -8.47 22.04
N VAL A 131 -4.29 -8.87 21.17
CA VAL A 131 -4.60 -9.31 19.79
C VAL A 131 -3.90 -10.62 19.41
N GLY A 132 -4.57 -11.45 18.60
CA GLY A 132 -4.14 -12.77 18.15
C GLY A 132 -4.83 -13.96 18.86
N PRO A 133 -4.27 -15.17 18.79
CA PRO A 133 -3.07 -15.51 18.04
C PRO A 133 -3.30 -15.44 16.53
N GLU A 134 -2.34 -14.85 15.84
CA GLU A 134 -2.28 -14.78 14.39
C GLU A 134 -1.27 -15.79 13.85
N ILE A 135 -1.51 -16.26 12.63
CA ILE A 135 -0.63 -17.23 11.97
C ILE A 135 -0.23 -16.78 10.57
N ARG A 136 1.03 -17.02 10.22
CA ARG A 136 1.57 -16.79 8.88
C ARG A 136 2.63 -17.83 8.52
N PHE A 137 3.03 -17.84 7.25
CA PHE A 137 4.20 -18.59 6.81
C PHE A 137 5.49 -17.93 7.32
N GLY A 138 6.45 -18.74 7.75
CA GLY A 138 7.71 -18.23 8.28
C GLY A 138 8.46 -19.27 9.13
N PRO A 139 9.64 -18.94 9.66
CA PRO A 139 10.29 -17.64 9.58
C PRO A 139 10.78 -17.28 8.19
N PHE A 140 10.95 -15.99 7.94
CA PHE A 140 11.57 -15.49 6.72
C PHE A 140 13.09 -15.55 6.83
N HIS A 141 13.73 -16.30 5.94
CA HIS A 141 15.18 -16.29 5.77
C HIS A 141 15.54 -15.59 4.45
N LYS A 142 16.31 -14.49 4.53
CA LYS A 142 16.66 -13.66 3.35
C LYS A 142 15.43 -13.26 2.53
N LEU A 143 14.39 -12.77 3.21
CA LEU A 143 13.11 -12.34 2.62
C LEU A 143 12.28 -13.46 1.98
N ARG A 144 12.59 -14.74 2.26
CA ARG A 144 11.83 -15.90 1.75
C ARG A 144 11.33 -16.79 2.89
N ALA A 145 10.09 -17.27 2.80
CA ALA A 145 9.56 -18.33 3.67
C ALA A 145 9.30 -19.63 2.88
N ASP A 146 9.32 -20.76 3.59
CA ASP A 146 8.93 -22.08 3.08
C ASP A 146 7.62 -22.52 3.76
N ALA A 147 6.50 -22.38 3.05
CA ALA A 147 5.19 -22.73 3.59
C ALA A 147 5.04 -24.22 3.91
N SER A 148 5.88 -25.08 3.33
CA SER A 148 5.76 -26.54 3.50
C SER A 148 6.34 -27.05 4.80
N SER A 149 7.20 -26.26 5.44
CA SER A 149 7.98 -26.70 6.61
C SER A 149 8.03 -25.68 7.74
N GLY A 150 7.56 -24.45 7.49
CA GLY A 150 7.68 -23.31 8.40
C GLY A 150 6.37 -22.56 8.61
N MET A 151 5.98 -22.38 9.88
CA MET A 151 4.92 -21.47 10.29
C MET A 151 5.40 -20.54 11.42
N ALA A 152 4.89 -19.32 11.44
CA ALA A 152 5.04 -18.40 12.56
C ALA A 152 3.68 -18.12 13.19
N VAL A 153 3.57 -18.35 14.51
CA VAL A 153 2.40 -17.98 15.31
C VAL A 153 2.80 -16.84 16.21
N TRP A 154 2.04 -15.74 16.20
CA TRP A 154 2.35 -14.60 17.06
C TRP A 154 1.10 -14.05 17.75
N TYR A 155 1.32 -13.37 18.87
CA TYR A 155 0.28 -12.64 19.57
C TYR A 155 0.88 -11.43 20.30
N PHE A 156 0.01 -10.50 20.69
CA PHE A 156 0.37 -9.36 21.52
C PHE A 156 -0.43 -9.35 22.82
N ASP A 157 0.27 -9.14 23.93
CA ASP A 157 -0.30 -8.89 25.26
C ASP A 157 0.20 -7.50 25.75
N PRO A 158 -0.71 -6.58 26.11
CA PRO A 158 -0.32 -5.25 26.59
C PRO A 158 0.47 -5.32 27.91
N VAL A 159 0.31 -6.40 28.68
CA VAL A 159 1.02 -6.62 29.94
C VAL A 159 2.37 -7.29 29.66
N LEU A 160 3.45 -6.56 29.94
CA LEU A 160 4.81 -7.08 29.84
C LEU A 160 4.97 -8.36 30.68
N LYS A 161 5.26 -9.48 30.01
CA LYS A 161 5.50 -10.77 30.66
C LYS A 161 6.99 -10.98 30.92
N GLN A 162 7.30 -11.32 32.17
CA GLN A 162 8.65 -11.70 32.59
C GLN A 162 8.90 -13.20 32.48
N LYS A 163 7.84 -14.02 32.41
CA LYS A 163 7.94 -15.46 32.23
C LYS A 163 8.07 -15.77 30.73
N PRO A 164 8.85 -16.80 30.35
CA PRO A 164 8.91 -17.25 28.96
C PRO A 164 7.54 -17.74 28.49
N ALA A 165 7.03 -17.13 27.41
CA ALA A 165 5.80 -17.56 26.78
C ALA A 165 5.92 -18.98 26.23
N GLU A 166 4.84 -19.76 26.29
CA GLU A 166 4.79 -21.15 25.81
C GLU A 166 3.78 -21.29 24.68
N ILE A 167 4.16 -22.00 23.63
CA ILE A 167 3.24 -22.59 22.66
C ILE A 167 3.36 -24.12 22.71
N ARG A 168 2.22 -24.78 22.56
CA ARG A 168 2.12 -26.22 22.35
C ARG A 168 1.63 -26.45 20.94
N TYR A 169 2.24 -27.36 20.19
CA TYR A 169 1.77 -27.71 18.86
C TYR A 169 2.04 -29.17 18.51
N GLY A 170 1.28 -29.74 17.58
CA GLY A 170 1.48 -31.12 17.14
C GLY A 170 0.42 -31.59 16.15
N PRO A 171 0.55 -32.81 15.60
CA PRO A 171 -0.39 -33.34 14.62
C PRO A 171 -1.71 -33.81 15.24
N THR A 172 -1.84 -33.79 16.57
CA THR A 172 -3.06 -34.20 17.28
C THR A 172 -3.60 -33.05 18.14
N PRO A 173 -4.93 -32.93 18.32
CA PRO A 173 -5.55 -31.89 19.14
C PRO A 173 -5.50 -32.21 20.64
N ILE A 174 -4.50 -32.98 21.11
CA ILE A 174 -4.39 -33.40 22.51
C ILE A 174 -3.20 -32.65 23.14
N PRO A 175 -3.43 -31.61 23.98
CA PRO A 175 -2.35 -30.76 24.50
C PRO A 175 -1.22 -31.50 25.24
N ALA A 176 -1.53 -32.64 25.86
CA ALA A 176 -0.53 -33.47 26.54
C ALA A 176 0.45 -34.18 25.59
N LEU A 177 0.06 -34.35 24.32
CA LEU A 177 0.87 -35.00 23.27
C LEU A 177 1.54 -33.99 22.33
N MET A 178 1.27 -32.70 22.51
CA MET A 178 1.88 -31.63 21.71
C MET A 178 3.32 -31.36 22.15
N TYR A 179 4.18 -31.06 21.18
CA TYR A 179 5.50 -30.48 21.40
C TYR A 179 5.36 -29.13 22.12
N ARG A 180 6.32 -28.79 22.99
CA ARG A 180 6.34 -27.53 23.72
C ARG A 180 7.51 -26.68 23.29
N THR A 181 7.25 -25.43 22.93
CA THR A 181 8.28 -24.42 22.61
C THR A 181 8.11 -23.23 23.55
N ARG A 182 9.22 -22.79 24.16
CA ARG A 182 9.28 -21.62 25.04
C ARG A 182 10.13 -20.47 24.50
N GLU A 183 10.73 -20.69 23.33
CA GLU A 183 11.52 -19.69 22.63
C GLU A 183 10.56 -18.84 21.80
N ALA A 184 10.07 -17.76 22.40
CA ALA A 184 9.30 -16.73 21.71
C ALA A 184 10.23 -15.56 21.37
N PHE A 185 10.22 -15.13 20.12
CA PHE A 185 10.81 -13.88 19.67
C PHE A 185 9.89 -12.71 20.03
N GLY A 186 10.48 -11.55 20.34
CA GLY A 186 9.74 -10.33 20.66
C GLY A 186 10.27 -9.63 21.90
N ASP A 187 9.47 -8.73 22.44
CA ASP A 187 9.88 -7.77 23.49
C ASP A 187 9.19 -8.00 24.85
N GLY A 188 8.51 -9.15 25.00
CA GLY A 188 7.75 -9.51 26.19
C GLY A 188 6.31 -8.97 26.22
N ARG A 189 5.92 -8.16 25.23
CA ARG A 189 4.51 -7.82 24.93
C ARG A 189 4.07 -8.53 23.67
N ARG A 190 4.87 -8.45 22.62
CA ARG A 190 4.74 -9.27 21.42
C ARG A 190 5.51 -10.58 21.60
N HIS A 191 4.87 -11.68 21.24
CA HIS A 191 5.42 -13.02 21.30
C HIS A 191 5.22 -13.71 19.96
N GLU A 192 6.29 -14.23 19.36
CA GLU A 192 6.26 -14.94 18.10
C GLU A 192 7.03 -16.25 18.21
N PHE A 193 6.41 -17.34 17.78
CA PHE A 193 6.99 -18.68 17.77
C PHE A 193 7.26 -19.11 16.35
N HIS A 194 8.49 -19.50 16.07
CA HIS A 194 8.88 -20.10 14.79
C HIS A 194 8.77 -21.62 14.88
N LEU A 195 7.79 -22.18 14.20
CA LEU A 195 7.55 -23.62 14.10
C LEU A 195 8.21 -24.12 12.82
N THR A 196 9.33 -24.82 12.94
CA THR A 196 10.15 -25.28 11.81
C THR A 196 10.27 -26.80 11.80
N GLY A 197 10.69 -27.37 10.67
CA GLY A 197 10.80 -28.82 10.51
C GLY A 197 9.45 -29.53 10.47
N LEU A 198 8.39 -28.79 10.10
CA LEU A 198 7.05 -29.33 9.95
C LEU A 198 6.98 -30.21 8.69
N SER A 199 6.06 -31.18 8.70
CA SER A 199 5.79 -32.00 7.53
C SER A 199 4.91 -31.24 6.53
N PRO A 200 5.17 -31.32 5.21
CA PRO A 200 4.31 -30.73 4.18
C PRO A 200 2.87 -31.28 4.20
N SER A 201 1.93 -30.53 3.67
CA SER A 201 0.51 -30.92 3.53
C SER A 201 -0.12 -31.51 4.80
N THR A 202 0.30 -31.03 5.97
CA THR A 202 -0.05 -31.64 7.26
C THR A 202 -0.84 -30.65 8.10
N ARG A 203 -1.96 -31.13 8.65
CA ARG A 203 -2.68 -30.38 9.67
C ARG A 203 -1.94 -30.45 11.00
N TYR A 204 -1.65 -29.29 11.56
CA TYR A 204 -1.16 -29.15 12.93
C TYR A 204 -2.20 -28.43 13.78
N TYR A 205 -2.18 -28.75 15.06
CA TYR A 205 -2.96 -28.09 16.10
C TYR A 205 -2.00 -27.35 17.02
N TYR A 206 -2.44 -26.23 17.57
CA TYR A 206 -1.67 -25.51 18.56
C TYR A 206 -2.53 -24.92 19.67
N GLN A 207 -1.90 -24.71 20.82
CA GLN A 207 -2.47 -24.07 21.99
C GLN A 207 -1.42 -23.14 22.58
N ILE A 208 -1.85 -21.95 22.99
CA ILE A 208 -1.02 -21.01 23.75
C ILE A 208 -1.64 -20.98 25.16
N PRO A 209 -1.08 -21.69 26.15
CA PRO A 209 -1.70 -21.81 27.48
C PRO A 209 -1.97 -20.47 28.16
N GLU A 210 -1.12 -19.48 27.91
CA GLU A 210 -1.30 -18.12 28.44
C GLU A 210 -2.42 -17.36 27.71
N TRP A 211 -2.77 -17.77 26.49
CA TRP A 211 -3.85 -17.19 25.70
C TRP A 211 -5.22 -17.71 26.11
N GLY A 212 -5.30 -18.99 26.46
CA GLY A 212 -6.50 -19.65 26.92
C GLY A 212 -6.47 -21.13 26.57
N GLU A 213 -7.58 -21.81 26.82
CA GLU A 213 -7.67 -23.26 26.60
C GLU A 213 -8.00 -23.63 25.15
N ARG A 214 -8.40 -22.66 24.32
CA ARG A 214 -8.78 -22.89 22.92
C ARG A 214 -7.63 -23.52 22.13
N ILE A 215 -7.98 -24.59 21.39
CA ILE A 215 -7.09 -25.25 20.44
C ILE A 215 -7.39 -24.68 19.05
N TYR A 216 -6.33 -24.23 18.38
CA TYR A 216 -6.35 -23.72 17.01
C TYR A 216 -5.73 -24.76 16.08
N SER A 217 -5.87 -24.57 14.77
CA SER A 217 -5.24 -25.44 13.77
C SER A 217 -4.77 -24.67 12.55
N PHE A 218 -3.80 -25.22 11.85
CA PHE A 218 -3.31 -24.72 10.57
C PHE A 218 -2.87 -25.88 9.68
N HIS A 219 -2.64 -25.60 8.40
CA HIS A 219 -2.03 -26.55 7.47
C HIS A 219 -0.74 -25.97 6.92
N THR A 220 0.30 -26.78 6.91
CA THR A 220 1.49 -26.50 6.10
C THR A 220 1.14 -26.64 4.62
N GLY A 221 1.80 -25.86 3.79
CA GLY A 221 1.68 -25.98 2.34
C GLY A 221 2.23 -27.31 1.82
N PRO A 222 1.87 -27.69 0.58
CA PRO A 222 2.56 -28.76 -0.11
C PRO A 222 4.03 -28.39 -0.33
N ALA A 223 4.89 -29.40 -0.42
CA ALA A 223 6.27 -29.21 -0.84
C ALA A 223 6.30 -28.54 -2.22
N ALA A 224 7.33 -27.73 -2.48
CA ALA A 224 7.47 -27.05 -3.77
C ALA A 224 7.50 -28.06 -4.93
N GLY A 225 6.65 -27.88 -5.93
CA GLY A 225 6.52 -28.78 -7.08
C GLY A 225 5.06 -29.01 -7.51
N ASN A 226 4.80 -30.10 -8.25
CA ASN A 226 3.46 -30.48 -8.71
C ASN A 226 2.63 -31.02 -7.53
N GLY A 227 2.09 -30.10 -6.74
CA GLY A 227 1.12 -30.37 -5.68
C GLY A 227 -0.32 -30.38 -6.21
N GLU A 228 -1.21 -30.92 -5.39
CA GLU A 228 -2.66 -30.86 -5.57
C GLU A 228 -3.15 -29.41 -5.74
N GLY A 229 -4.32 -29.25 -6.36
CA GLY A 229 -4.94 -27.93 -6.50
C GLY A 229 -5.22 -27.29 -5.14
N PHE A 230 -5.06 -25.97 -5.05
CA PHE A 230 -5.32 -25.20 -3.85
C PHE A 230 -6.01 -23.88 -4.19
N ARG A 231 -6.59 -23.25 -3.18
CA ARG A 231 -7.26 -21.96 -3.33
C ARG A 231 -6.89 -21.01 -2.20
N PHE A 232 -6.89 -19.72 -2.48
CA PHE A 232 -6.61 -18.68 -1.50
C PHE A 232 -7.59 -17.52 -1.62
N LEU A 233 -7.80 -16.86 -0.49
CA LEU A 233 -8.66 -15.70 -0.35
C LEU A 233 -7.84 -14.44 -0.62
N CYS A 234 -8.41 -13.46 -1.33
CA CYS A 234 -7.83 -12.15 -1.55
C CYS A 234 -8.78 -11.06 -1.08
N VAL A 235 -8.25 -10.12 -0.30
CA VAL A 235 -8.90 -8.90 0.17
C VAL A 235 -7.89 -7.76 0.22
N ALA A 236 -8.37 -6.53 0.16
CA ALA A 236 -7.60 -5.32 0.41
C ALA A 236 -8.55 -4.22 0.90
N ASP A 237 -7.99 -3.13 1.44
CA ASP A 237 -8.76 -1.94 1.81
C ASP A 237 -9.86 -2.27 2.81
N THR A 238 -9.43 -2.84 3.94
CA THR A 238 -10.31 -3.32 5.01
C THR A 238 -10.44 -2.30 6.12
N GLY A 239 -9.53 -1.35 6.25
CA GLY A 239 -9.66 -0.23 7.18
C GLY A 239 -10.61 0.84 6.63
N ASN A 240 -11.49 1.42 7.46
CA ASN A 240 -12.27 2.58 7.01
C ASN A 240 -11.37 3.83 6.92
N THR A 241 -11.15 4.32 5.70
CA THR A 241 -10.24 5.44 5.42
C THR A 241 -10.91 6.82 5.44
N ARG A 242 -12.23 6.91 5.69
CA ARG A 242 -12.97 8.19 5.70
C ARG A 242 -12.61 9.05 6.91
N THR A 243 -12.35 10.33 6.69
CA THR A 243 -11.98 11.29 7.74
C THR A 243 -13.20 11.68 8.59
N GLY A 244 -13.07 11.64 9.92
CA GLY A 244 -14.03 12.27 10.86
C GLY A 244 -15.27 11.44 11.28
N GLY A 245 -15.36 10.17 10.88
CA GLY A 245 -16.39 9.23 11.36
C GLY A 245 -15.84 8.21 12.36
N ASN A 246 -16.71 7.52 13.10
CA ASN A 246 -16.32 6.28 13.78
C ASN A 246 -15.79 5.30 12.71
N SER A 247 -14.63 4.70 12.93
CA SER A 247 -13.94 3.76 12.03
C SER A 247 -14.76 2.48 11.81
N HIS A 248 -15.86 2.57 11.08
CA HIS A 248 -16.72 1.44 10.78
C HIS A 248 -16.29 0.78 9.47
N SER A 249 -15.88 -0.48 9.54
CA SER A 249 -15.49 -1.29 8.40
C SER A 249 -16.41 -2.50 8.29
N TYR A 250 -16.68 -2.95 7.06
CA TYR A 250 -17.36 -4.21 6.77
C TYR A 250 -16.44 -5.42 6.69
N TYR A 251 -15.17 -5.29 7.08
CA TYR A 251 -14.20 -6.37 6.97
C TYR A 251 -14.64 -7.66 7.65
N ARG A 252 -15.18 -7.54 8.87
CA ARG A 252 -15.74 -8.67 9.60
C ARG A 252 -16.87 -9.34 8.81
N ASP A 253 -17.79 -8.57 8.24
CA ASP A 253 -18.95 -9.09 7.53
C ASP A 253 -18.52 -9.81 6.24
N VAL A 254 -17.57 -9.23 5.50
CA VAL A 254 -16.97 -9.85 4.30
C VAL A 254 -16.28 -11.17 4.65
N LEU A 255 -15.48 -11.22 5.72
CA LEU A 255 -14.82 -12.46 6.15
C LEU A 255 -15.82 -13.53 6.62
N GLN A 256 -16.89 -13.14 7.32
CA GLN A 256 -17.94 -14.08 7.73
C GLN A 256 -18.66 -14.67 6.51
N ALA A 257 -18.99 -13.83 5.52
CA ALA A 257 -19.61 -14.27 4.29
C ALA A 257 -18.67 -15.19 3.47
N ALA A 258 -17.37 -14.88 3.43
CA ALA A 258 -16.36 -15.74 2.84
C ALA A 258 -16.29 -17.10 3.54
N ALA A 259 -16.19 -17.11 4.87
CA ALA A 259 -16.15 -18.33 5.66
C ALA A 259 -17.37 -19.22 5.41
N ALA A 260 -18.58 -18.64 5.44
CA ALA A 260 -19.82 -19.36 5.15
C ALA A 260 -19.83 -19.94 3.72
N TRP A 261 -19.31 -19.21 2.74
CA TRP A 261 -19.19 -19.70 1.37
C TRP A 261 -18.21 -20.87 1.26
N TYR A 262 -17.03 -20.77 1.84
CA TYR A 262 -16.05 -21.86 1.87
C TYR A 262 -16.61 -23.13 2.53
N GLU A 263 -17.33 -22.97 3.66
CA GLU A 263 -18.02 -24.07 4.33
C GLU A 263 -19.08 -24.71 3.42
N SER A 264 -19.83 -23.91 2.65
CA SER A 264 -20.88 -24.42 1.74
C SER A 264 -20.33 -25.32 0.63
N ILE A 265 -19.09 -25.11 0.21
CA ILE A 265 -18.41 -25.94 -0.80
C ILE A 265 -17.52 -27.02 -0.17
N GLY A 266 -17.53 -27.16 1.15
CA GLY A 266 -16.73 -28.16 1.88
C GLY A 266 -15.22 -27.93 1.79
N GLN A 267 -14.77 -26.69 1.54
CA GLN A 267 -13.36 -26.35 1.38
C GLN A 267 -12.94 -25.25 2.37
N ARG A 268 -11.65 -24.94 2.40
CA ARG A 268 -11.08 -23.82 3.14
C ARG A 268 -9.98 -23.16 2.30
N PRO A 269 -9.78 -21.85 2.42
CA PRO A 269 -8.62 -21.22 1.80
C PRO A 269 -7.34 -21.73 2.47
N ALA A 270 -6.33 -21.98 1.65
CA ALA A 270 -4.99 -22.35 2.09
C ALA A 270 -4.31 -21.22 2.88
N PHE A 271 -4.56 -19.99 2.45
CA PHE A 271 -4.06 -18.74 3.04
C PHE A 271 -4.92 -17.57 2.53
N MET A 272 -4.69 -16.39 3.09
CA MET A 272 -5.29 -15.13 2.67
C MET A 272 -4.20 -14.16 2.24
N ILE A 273 -4.30 -13.60 1.04
CA ILE A 273 -3.54 -12.42 0.63
C ILE A 273 -4.33 -11.18 1.06
N HIS A 274 -3.74 -10.35 1.91
CA HIS A 274 -4.23 -9.01 2.22
C HIS A 274 -3.34 -7.98 1.51
N ALA A 275 -3.86 -7.31 0.48
CA ALA A 275 -3.08 -6.42 -0.37
C ALA A 275 -3.05 -4.97 0.12
N GLY A 276 -2.86 -4.74 1.42
CA GLY A 276 -2.70 -3.41 2.04
C GLY A 276 -3.98 -2.69 2.49
N ASP A 277 -3.78 -1.58 3.18
CA ASP A 277 -4.80 -0.69 3.77
C ASP A 277 -5.74 -1.40 4.76
N MET A 278 -5.11 -1.98 5.78
CA MET A 278 -5.77 -2.64 6.91
C MET A 278 -6.33 -1.64 7.92
N VAL A 279 -5.68 -0.48 8.04
CA VAL A 279 -6.02 0.54 9.02
C VAL A 279 -6.16 1.91 8.38
N ARG A 280 -6.78 2.86 9.09
CA ARG A 280 -6.96 4.24 8.60
C ARG A 280 -5.65 5.03 8.58
N THR A 281 -4.80 4.88 9.59
CA THR A 281 -3.42 5.37 9.59
C THR A 281 -2.59 4.39 10.41
N GLY A 282 -1.30 4.27 10.12
CA GLY A 282 -0.38 3.40 10.85
C GLY A 282 -0.38 3.71 12.35
N ALA A 283 -0.50 4.98 12.73
CA ALA A 283 -0.59 5.43 14.12
C ALA A 283 -1.94 5.16 14.82
N ASP A 284 -3.01 4.82 14.10
CA ASP A 284 -4.34 4.57 14.68
C ASP A 284 -4.44 3.18 15.33
N LEU A 285 -4.11 3.11 16.62
CA LEU A 285 -4.14 1.88 17.40
C LEU A 285 -5.55 1.30 17.59
N ASP A 286 -6.60 2.11 17.52
CA ASP A 286 -7.98 1.62 17.60
C ASP A 286 -8.38 0.93 16.29
N ALA A 287 -7.91 1.46 15.15
CA ALA A 287 -8.06 0.80 13.86
C ALA A 287 -7.31 -0.55 13.83
N TRP A 288 -6.08 -0.61 14.35
CA TRP A 288 -5.35 -1.87 14.51
C TRP A 288 -6.10 -2.87 15.40
N HIS A 289 -6.68 -2.43 16.52
CA HIS A 289 -7.51 -3.28 17.35
C HIS A 289 -8.73 -3.82 16.59
N SER A 290 -9.42 -2.96 15.82
CA SER A 290 -10.57 -3.34 14.99
C SER A 290 -10.19 -4.36 13.91
N HIS A 291 -9.06 -4.16 13.23
CA HIS A 291 -8.50 -5.06 12.23
C HIS A 291 -8.29 -6.47 12.81
N PHE A 292 -7.48 -6.60 13.86
CA PHE A 292 -7.19 -7.90 14.47
C PHE A 292 -8.42 -8.53 15.15
N SER A 293 -9.37 -7.72 15.63
CA SER A 293 -10.65 -8.23 16.17
C SER A 293 -11.59 -8.76 15.09
N SER A 294 -11.36 -8.39 13.82
CA SER A 294 -12.06 -8.94 12.67
C SER A 294 -11.38 -10.23 12.19
N ASP A 295 -10.04 -10.24 12.13
CA ASP A 295 -9.21 -11.43 11.83
C ASP A 295 -9.38 -12.55 12.84
N GLY A 296 -9.49 -12.23 14.14
CA GLY A 296 -9.59 -13.22 15.22
C GLY A 296 -10.82 -14.14 15.14
N GLN A 297 -11.81 -13.81 14.30
CA GLN A 297 -12.93 -14.71 13.96
C GLN A 297 -12.57 -15.72 12.86
N ALA A 298 -11.63 -15.37 11.99
CA ALA A 298 -11.04 -16.23 10.95
C ALA A 298 -9.85 -17.08 11.44
N GLY A 299 -9.47 -16.95 12.72
CA GLY A 299 -8.23 -17.36 13.41
C GLY A 299 -7.63 -18.75 13.15
N SER A 300 -7.39 -19.11 11.90
CA SER A 300 -6.75 -20.34 11.42
C SER A 300 -6.25 -20.24 9.96
N ILE A 301 -6.47 -19.12 9.26
CA ILE A 301 -6.01 -18.92 7.87
C ILE A 301 -4.68 -18.16 7.90
N PRO A 302 -3.58 -18.72 7.37
CA PRO A 302 -2.30 -18.02 7.27
C PRO A 302 -2.42 -16.72 6.46
N GLY A 303 -1.94 -15.61 7.02
CA GLY A 303 -1.90 -14.31 6.34
C GLY A 303 -0.65 -14.15 5.48
N VAL A 304 -0.84 -13.63 4.26
CA VAL A 304 0.18 -13.09 3.36
C VAL A 304 -0.13 -11.62 3.15
N VAL A 305 0.58 -10.75 3.85
CA VAL A 305 0.21 -9.34 3.99
C VAL A 305 1.19 -8.43 3.24
N THR A 306 0.64 -7.52 2.45
CA THR A 306 1.37 -6.45 1.75
C THR A 306 1.03 -5.13 2.42
N PRO A 307 1.99 -4.21 2.64
CA PRO A 307 1.67 -2.89 3.18
C PRO A 307 1.01 -1.99 2.12
N GLY A 308 -0.02 -1.26 2.54
CA GLY A 308 -0.61 -0.14 1.80
C GLY A 308 -0.08 1.22 2.25
N ASN A 309 -0.57 2.29 1.64
CA ASN A 309 -0.14 3.64 2.03
C ASN A 309 -0.60 3.99 3.43
N HIS A 310 -1.79 3.52 3.83
CA HIS A 310 -2.34 3.85 5.15
C HIS A 310 -1.52 3.26 6.29
N GLU A 311 -0.91 2.09 6.11
CA GLU A 311 0.03 1.52 7.08
C GLU A 311 1.25 2.41 7.35
N LEU A 312 1.61 3.28 6.41
CA LEU A 312 2.78 4.16 6.49
C LEU A 312 2.44 5.57 6.96
N LEU A 313 1.15 5.94 7.00
CA LEU A 313 0.72 7.26 7.42
C LEU A 313 0.97 7.49 8.91
N GLU A 314 1.44 8.69 9.24
CA GLU A 314 1.72 9.20 10.59
C GLU A 314 2.91 8.54 11.31
N ASP A 315 3.08 7.22 11.25
CA ASP A 315 4.15 6.49 11.96
C ASP A 315 5.25 5.89 11.06
N GLY A 316 5.17 6.11 9.73
CA GLY A 316 6.16 5.58 8.78
C GLY A 316 6.19 4.05 8.65
N GLY A 317 5.13 3.34 9.09
CA GLY A 317 5.05 1.88 9.06
C GLY A 317 5.61 1.20 10.29
N ALA A 318 5.84 1.94 11.38
CA ALA A 318 6.38 1.39 12.62
C ALA A 318 5.45 0.31 13.20
N ASN A 319 4.14 0.57 13.25
CA ASN A 319 3.16 -0.35 13.82
C ASN A 319 2.92 -1.57 12.92
N PHE A 320 2.87 -1.39 11.60
CA PHE A 320 2.80 -2.50 10.64
C PHE A 320 3.97 -3.48 10.85
N ARG A 321 5.22 -2.96 10.85
CA ARG A 321 6.42 -3.79 11.06
C ARG A 321 6.46 -4.40 12.46
N TYR A 322 5.97 -3.69 13.47
CA TYR A 322 5.89 -4.20 14.83
C TYR A 322 4.94 -5.40 14.93
N PHE A 323 3.68 -5.25 14.50
CA PHE A 323 2.69 -6.32 14.60
C PHE A 323 3.05 -7.51 13.71
N TYR A 324 3.36 -7.26 12.43
CA TYR A 324 3.65 -8.33 11.49
C TYR A 324 5.07 -8.86 11.56
N GLY A 325 6.04 -8.22 12.21
CA GLY A 325 7.38 -8.79 12.43
C GLY A 325 8.07 -9.30 11.16
N GLN A 326 7.78 -8.71 10.01
CA GLN A 326 8.26 -9.12 8.68
C GLN A 326 8.77 -7.89 7.91
N SER A 327 9.53 -8.13 6.84
CA SER A 327 9.92 -7.07 5.91
C SER A 327 8.72 -6.60 5.10
N ASP A 328 8.75 -5.35 4.64
CA ASP A 328 7.69 -4.74 3.83
C ASP A 328 7.52 -5.44 2.47
N TYR A 329 8.55 -6.17 2.02
CA TYR A 329 8.51 -7.01 0.82
C TYR A 329 9.22 -8.34 1.09
N TYR A 330 8.68 -9.41 0.51
CA TYR A 330 9.17 -10.78 0.71
C TYR A 330 8.53 -11.72 -0.30
N SER A 331 9.00 -12.97 -0.36
CA SER A 331 8.34 -14.01 -1.14
C SER A 331 8.19 -15.31 -0.36
N LEU A 332 7.34 -16.19 -0.86
CA LEU A 332 7.16 -17.54 -0.33
C LEU A 332 6.74 -18.50 -1.43
N ASP A 333 7.00 -19.77 -1.22
CA ASP A 333 6.49 -20.84 -2.07
C ASP A 333 5.33 -21.54 -1.35
N TYR A 334 4.24 -21.80 -2.09
CA TYR A 334 3.13 -22.65 -1.65
C TYR A 334 2.80 -23.65 -2.76
N GLY A 335 3.21 -24.91 -2.57
CA GLY A 335 3.06 -25.94 -3.60
C GLY A 335 3.65 -25.53 -4.96
N GLY A 336 2.80 -25.50 -5.99
CA GLY A 336 3.17 -25.12 -7.34
C GLY A 336 3.20 -23.60 -7.61
N ALA A 337 3.07 -22.74 -6.59
CA ALA A 337 3.08 -21.29 -6.75
C ALA A 337 4.22 -20.60 -5.99
N HIS A 338 4.67 -19.50 -6.56
CA HIS A 338 5.58 -18.55 -5.96
C HIS A 338 4.84 -17.22 -5.79
N ILE A 339 4.72 -16.77 -4.54
CA ILE A 339 4.02 -15.53 -4.20
C ILE A 339 5.04 -14.48 -3.76
N ILE A 340 4.97 -13.30 -4.34
CA ILE A 340 5.82 -12.15 -4.01
C ILE A 340 4.97 -10.98 -3.51
N SER A 341 5.29 -10.46 -2.33
CA SER A 341 4.73 -9.24 -1.75
C SER A 341 5.69 -8.08 -2.07
N ILE A 342 5.17 -7.01 -2.68
CA ILE A 342 5.92 -5.85 -3.17
C ILE A 342 5.41 -4.61 -2.45
N HIS A 343 6.34 -3.83 -1.93
CA HIS A 343 6.09 -2.54 -1.29
C HIS A 343 6.27 -1.42 -2.32
N PRO A 344 5.20 -0.69 -2.73
CA PRO A 344 5.29 0.34 -3.75
C PRO A 344 5.73 1.73 -3.22
N PHE A 345 6.18 1.84 -1.96
CA PHE A 345 6.45 3.11 -1.27
C PHE A 345 7.87 3.32 -0.74
N ASP A 346 8.88 2.65 -1.30
CA ASP A 346 10.28 2.71 -0.83
C ASP A 346 11.26 3.42 -1.79
N GLY A 347 10.78 4.05 -2.86
CA GLY A 347 11.60 4.81 -3.82
C GLY A 347 11.72 6.32 -3.52
N PRO A 348 12.08 7.17 -4.50
CA PRO A 348 12.26 8.63 -4.32
C PRO A 348 11.11 9.58 -4.81
N GLY A 349 10.14 9.13 -5.62
CA GLY A 349 9.07 9.99 -6.18
C GLY A 349 7.80 10.17 -5.31
N MET A 350 7.63 11.31 -4.63
CA MET A 350 6.48 11.61 -3.74
C MET A 350 5.10 11.61 -4.43
N SER A 351 4.07 11.09 -3.77
CA SER A 351 2.65 11.20 -4.17
C SER A 351 1.81 11.87 -3.08
N LEU A 352 0.51 12.08 -3.33
CA LEU A 352 -0.42 12.65 -2.35
C LEU A 352 -1.21 11.62 -1.56
N ASP A 353 -1.08 10.35 -1.90
CA ASP A 353 -1.83 9.26 -1.27
C ASP A 353 -0.98 8.58 -0.17
N GLY A 354 0.32 8.90 -0.07
CA GLY A 354 1.27 8.39 0.93
C GLY A 354 2.73 8.77 0.60
N PRO A 355 3.75 8.33 1.36
CA PRO A 355 5.14 8.56 0.97
C PRO A 355 5.38 7.89 -0.38
N VAL A 356 6.08 8.61 -1.25
CA VAL A 356 6.69 8.15 -2.50
C VAL A 356 6.08 6.94 -3.23
N LEU A 357 5.31 7.15 -4.30
CA LEU A 357 4.78 6.06 -5.12
C LEU A 357 5.78 5.60 -6.19
N SER A 358 6.74 4.79 -5.77
CA SER A 358 7.68 4.07 -6.63
C SER A 358 8.42 3.02 -5.82
N THR A 359 8.81 1.91 -6.45
CA THR A 359 9.72 0.97 -5.81
C THR A 359 11.18 1.43 -5.93
N GLY A 360 11.91 1.41 -4.83
CA GLY A 360 13.33 1.73 -4.73
C GLY A 360 14.19 0.77 -5.55
N LYS A 361 15.41 1.20 -5.86
CA LYS A 361 16.32 0.44 -6.74
C LYS A 361 16.64 -0.95 -6.19
N GLU A 362 16.90 -1.05 -4.89
CA GLU A 362 17.27 -2.27 -4.20
C GLU A 362 16.13 -3.30 -4.24
N GLN A 363 14.91 -2.89 -3.87
CA GLN A 363 13.75 -3.77 -3.94
C GLN A 363 13.42 -4.15 -5.39
N TYR A 364 13.46 -3.21 -6.34
CA TYR A 364 13.20 -3.52 -7.75
C TYR A 364 14.18 -4.56 -8.30
N GLN A 365 15.46 -4.45 -7.95
CA GLN A 365 16.47 -5.45 -8.30
C GLN A 365 16.19 -6.80 -7.64
N TRP A 366 15.82 -6.79 -6.36
CA TRP A 366 15.42 -8.00 -5.64
C TRP A 366 14.22 -8.69 -6.30
N VAL A 367 13.15 -7.96 -6.64
CA VAL A 367 11.97 -8.48 -7.35
C VAL A 367 12.36 -9.12 -8.68
N ARG A 368 13.15 -8.41 -9.50
CA ARG A 368 13.63 -8.92 -10.78
C ARG A 368 14.39 -10.24 -10.62
N ASP A 369 15.31 -10.29 -9.65
CA ASP A 369 16.16 -11.45 -9.44
C ASP A 369 15.37 -12.61 -8.82
N ASP A 370 14.35 -12.33 -8.00
CA ASP A 370 13.47 -13.34 -7.42
C ASP A 370 12.53 -13.97 -8.46
N LEU A 371 11.93 -13.16 -9.32
CA LEU A 371 11.17 -13.63 -10.47
C LEU A 371 12.03 -14.46 -11.42
N ALA A 372 13.27 -14.03 -11.69
CA ALA A 372 14.19 -14.80 -12.53
C ALA A 372 14.49 -16.19 -11.95
N ARG A 373 14.72 -16.30 -10.63
CA ARG A 373 15.00 -17.57 -9.95
C ARG A 373 13.81 -18.52 -9.91
N ASN A 374 12.58 -18.00 -9.97
CA ASN A 374 11.36 -18.80 -9.82
C ASN A 374 10.58 -18.98 -11.14
N SER A 375 11.04 -18.37 -12.23
CA SER A 375 10.49 -18.58 -13.57
C SER A 375 10.70 -20.02 -14.05
N GLY A 376 9.72 -20.56 -14.79
CA GLY A 376 9.89 -21.85 -15.51
C GLY A 376 9.18 -23.07 -14.92
N GLY A 377 8.12 -22.91 -14.12
CA GLY A 377 7.27 -24.07 -13.72
C GLY A 377 6.24 -23.77 -12.63
N LYS A 378 6.48 -22.72 -11.84
CA LYS A 378 5.54 -22.25 -10.81
C LYS A 378 4.55 -21.24 -11.37
N TRP A 379 3.37 -21.17 -10.76
CA TRP A 379 2.47 -20.03 -10.88
C TRP A 379 3.08 -18.83 -10.15
N LEU A 380 3.30 -17.73 -10.84
CA LEU A 380 3.88 -16.51 -10.28
C LEU A 380 2.76 -15.54 -9.91
N ILE A 381 2.61 -15.25 -8.62
CA ILE A 381 1.60 -14.34 -8.09
C ILE A 381 2.30 -13.17 -7.42
N ALA A 382 1.94 -11.94 -7.78
CA ALA A 382 2.40 -10.74 -7.11
C ALA A 382 1.27 -10.10 -6.31
N ALA A 383 1.57 -9.63 -5.10
CA ALA A 383 0.73 -8.72 -4.34
C ALA A 383 1.42 -7.36 -4.25
N ILE A 384 0.74 -6.30 -4.69
CA ILE A 384 1.25 -4.92 -4.66
C ILE A 384 0.05 -4.01 -4.40
N HIS A 385 0.08 -3.24 -3.32
CA HIS A 385 -1.10 -2.52 -2.87
C HIS A 385 -1.67 -1.56 -3.93
N VAL A 386 -0.84 -0.65 -4.47
CA VAL A 386 -1.30 0.27 -5.52
C VAL A 386 -1.42 -0.48 -6.85
N PRO A 387 -2.59 -0.40 -7.51
CA PRO A 387 -2.83 -1.14 -8.74
C PRO A 387 -2.00 -0.60 -9.89
N ILE A 388 -1.44 -1.51 -10.69
CA ILE A 388 -0.77 -1.17 -11.94
C ILE A 388 -1.81 -0.71 -12.97
N LEU A 389 -2.92 -1.45 -13.07
CA LEU A 389 -4.07 -1.16 -13.92
C LEU A 389 -5.31 -1.02 -13.04
N SER A 390 -6.07 0.05 -13.24
CA SER A 390 -7.33 0.25 -12.53
C SER A 390 -8.22 1.30 -13.21
N THR A 391 -9.52 1.10 -13.00
CA THR A 391 -10.62 1.97 -13.38
C THR A 391 -11.18 2.81 -12.22
N GLY A 392 -10.69 2.61 -10.99
CA GLY A 392 -11.15 3.30 -9.79
C GLY A 392 -10.76 4.78 -9.69
N ASP A 393 -11.01 5.37 -8.53
CA ASP A 393 -10.80 6.79 -8.25
C ASP A 393 -9.34 7.22 -8.48
N TYR A 394 -8.38 6.35 -8.14
CA TYR A 394 -6.94 6.50 -8.31
C TYR A 394 -6.49 6.08 -9.71
N GLY A 395 -7.02 4.97 -10.20
CA GLY A 395 -6.86 4.48 -11.56
C GLY A 395 -5.45 3.99 -11.87
N THR A 396 -5.20 3.73 -13.16
CA THR A 396 -3.93 3.19 -13.66
C THR A 396 -2.69 4.01 -13.22
N ASN A 397 -1.65 3.32 -12.73
CA ASN A 397 -0.43 3.93 -12.24
C ASN A 397 0.72 3.90 -13.25
N GLU A 398 1.09 5.06 -13.81
CA GLU A 398 2.13 5.15 -14.85
C GLU A 398 3.53 4.77 -14.36
N ILE A 399 3.86 5.04 -13.10
CA ILE A 399 5.19 4.72 -12.54
C ILE A 399 5.33 3.21 -12.39
N LEU A 400 4.34 2.56 -11.78
CA LEU A 400 4.32 1.12 -11.59
C LEU A 400 4.16 0.38 -12.93
N ILE A 401 3.48 0.95 -13.93
CA ILE A 401 3.52 0.42 -15.30
C ILE A 401 4.96 0.40 -15.82
N LYS A 402 5.69 1.51 -15.71
CA LYS A 402 7.08 1.59 -16.20
C LYS A 402 8.00 0.62 -15.49
N GLN A 403 7.80 0.38 -14.19
CA GLN A 403 8.61 -0.55 -13.41
C GLN A 403 8.21 -2.00 -13.70
N TYR A 404 6.94 -2.34 -13.57
CA TYR A 404 6.50 -3.71 -13.44
C TYR A 404 5.85 -4.31 -14.67
N PHE A 405 5.24 -3.53 -15.56
CA PHE A 405 4.48 -4.10 -16.67
C PHE A 405 5.35 -4.93 -17.62
N ALA A 406 6.47 -4.36 -18.08
CA ALA A 406 7.43 -5.08 -18.92
C ALA A 406 8.18 -6.18 -18.14
N LEU A 407 8.43 -5.96 -16.85
CA LEU A 407 9.11 -6.93 -15.98
C LEU A 407 8.26 -8.20 -15.78
N PHE A 408 6.99 -8.02 -15.47
CA PHE A 408 6.02 -9.08 -15.25
C PHE A 408 5.75 -9.86 -16.53
N ARG A 409 5.64 -9.18 -17.67
CA ARG A 409 5.61 -9.83 -19.00
C ARG A 409 6.85 -10.67 -19.25
N LYS A 410 8.05 -10.12 -19.01
CA LYS A 410 9.32 -10.82 -19.23
C LYS A 410 9.41 -12.12 -18.44
N PHE A 411 8.97 -12.11 -17.18
CA PHE A 411 9.01 -13.28 -16.31
C PHE A 411 7.73 -14.09 -16.28
N LYS A 412 6.73 -13.73 -17.09
CA LYS A 412 5.44 -14.43 -17.22
C LYS A 412 4.67 -14.51 -15.89
N VAL A 413 4.54 -13.37 -15.18
CA VAL A 413 3.75 -13.27 -13.94
C VAL A 413 2.27 -13.52 -14.22
N ASP A 414 1.67 -14.52 -13.59
CA ASP A 414 0.33 -15.01 -13.91
C ASP A 414 -0.78 -14.14 -13.36
N CYS A 415 -0.63 -13.67 -12.12
CA CYS A 415 -1.65 -12.90 -11.42
C CYS A 415 -1.02 -11.81 -10.55
N VAL A 416 -1.59 -10.61 -10.59
CA VAL A 416 -1.22 -9.48 -9.75
C VAL A 416 -2.47 -9.08 -8.95
N ILE A 417 -2.36 -9.09 -7.64
CA ILE A 417 -3.42 -8.70 -6.70
C ILE A 417 -3.07 -7.35 -6.08
N SER A 418 -4.00 -6.42 -6.14
CA SER A 418 -3.88 -5.05 -5.64
C SER A 418 -5.11 -4.63 -4.85
N GLY A 419 -5.02 -3.47 -4.20
CA GLY A 419 -6.11 -2.78 -3.50
C GLY A 419 -6.18 -1.32 -3.93
N HIS A 420 -6.19 -0.42 -2.96
CA HIS A 420 -6.11 1.04 -3.06
C HIS A 420 -7.33 1.73 -3.67
N ASP A 421 -7.75 1.27 -4.86
CA ASP A 421 -9.03 1.63 -5.44
C ASP A 421 -10.11 0.76 -4.80
N HIS A 422 -11.11 1.37 -4.16
CA HIS A 422 -12.11 0.64 -3.38
C HIS A 422 -13.24 0.09 -4.25
N ILE A 423 -12.84 -0.73 -5.22
CA ILE A 423 -13.69 -1.41 -6.21
C ILE A 423 -13.19 -2.84 -6.43
N PHE A 424 -14.03 -3.67 -7.07
CA PHE A 424 -13.50 -4.83 -7.77
C PHE A 424 -13.18 -4.43 -9.21
N ASP A 425 -12.00 -4.78 -9.68
CA ASP A 425 -11.62 -4.55 -11.08
C ASP A 425 -10.71 -5.66 -11.60
N SER A 426 -10.76 -5.91 -12.89
CA SER A 426 -10.03 -7.00 -13.53
C SER A 426 -9.60 -6.67 -14.94
N PHE A 427 -8.33 -6.97 -15.23
CA PHE A 427 -7.72 -6.86 -16.55
C PHE A 427 -7.01 -8.17 -16.90
N HIS A 428 -6.98 -8.51 -18.19
CA HIS A 428 -6.24 -9.65 -18.72
C HIS A 428 -5.31 -9.18 -19.83
N ALA A 429 -4.04 -9.01 -19.49
CA ALA A 429 -3.01 -8.57 -20.43
C ALA A 429 -2.43 -9.76 -21.20
N ASP A 430 -2.38 -9.64 -22.52
CA ASP A 430 -1.79 -10.63 -23.44
C ASP A 430 -2.38 -12.06 -23.30
N PRO A 431 -3.72 -12.23 -23.28
CA PRO A 431 -4.37 -13.53 -23.08
C PRO A 431 -4.01 -14.57 -24.15
N ASP A 432 -3.73 -14.11 -25.37
CA ASP A 432 -3.40 -14.96 -26.53
C ASP A 432 -1.90 -15.34 -26.59
N SER A 433 -1.10 -14.93 -25.60
CA SER A 433 0.32 -15.32 -25.51
C SER A 433 0.50 -16.81 -25.18
N ASP A 434 1.69 -17.35 -25.46
CA ASP A 434 2.03 -18.77 -25.23
C ASP A 434 1.86 -19.23 -23.77
N TRP A 435 1.90 -18.28 -22.83
CA TRP A 435 1.80 -18.48 -21.39
C TRP A 435 0.47 -17.97 -20.78
N GLY A 436 -0.46 -17.50 -21.62
CA GLY A 436 -1.82 -17.12 -21.22
C GLY A 436 -1.98 -15.77 -20.52
N GLY A 437 -0.95 -14.90 -20.54
CA GLY A 437 -1.06 -13.49 -20.12
C GLY A 437 -1.15 -13.21 -18.61
N THR A 438 -1.03 -11.96 -18.17
CA THR A 438 -1.17 -11.59 -16.75
C THR A 438 -2.62 -11.21 -16.45
N LEU A 439 -3.19 -11.74 -15.36
CA LEU A 439 -4.38 -11.19 -14.73
C LEU A 439 -3.98 -10.09 -13.74
N TYR A 440 -4.55 -8.90 -13.86
CA TYR A 440 -4.42 -7.83 -12.87
C TYR A 440 -5.78 -7.66 -12.18
N ILE A 441 -5.81 -7.85 -10.87
CA ILE A 441 -7.03 -7.86 -10.06
C ILE A 441 -6.91 -6.79 -8.98
N VAL A 442 -7.86 -5.87 -8.97
CA VAL A 442 -8.07 -4.92 -7.87
C VAL A 442 -9.11 -5.53 -6.94
N ALA A 443 -8.72 -5.76 -5.70
CA ALA A 443 -9.49 -6.44 -4.66
C ALA A 443 -9.81 -5.50 -3.48
N GLY A 444 -9.97 -4.20 -3.74
CA GLY A 444 -10.26 -3.17 -2.73
C GLY A 444 -11.69 -3.18 -2.20
N THR A 445 -12.29 -4.36 -2.13
CA THR A 445 -13.69 -4.57 -1.72
C THR A 445 -13.80 -5.08 -0.29
N GLY A 446 -12.69 -5.07 0.45
CA GLY A 446 -12.53 -5.81 1.69
C GLY A 446 -13.28 -5.24 2.88
N GLY A 447 -13.65 -3.96 2.87
CA GLY A 447 -14.51 -3.41 3.93
C GLY A 447 -14.48 -1.90 4.11
N SER A 448 -13.59 -1.17 3.44
CA SER A 448 -13.52 0.29 3.47
C SER A 448 -14.72 0.96 2.76
N HIS A 449 -14.79 2.28 2.83
CA HIS A 449 -15.76 3.08 2.10
C HIS A 449 -15.47 3.02 0.60
N LEU A 450 -16.43 2.57 -0.22
CA LEU A 450 -16.26 2.45 -1.68
C LEU A 450 -15.87 3.77 -2.36
N ASP A 451 -15.23 3.65 -3.53
CA ASP A 451 -14.87 4.78 -4.38
C ASP A 451 -16.10 5.58 -4.80
N SER A 452 -15.87 6.86 -5.07
CA SER A 452 -16.94 7.78 -5.49
C SER A 452 -17.28 7.63 -6.97
N TYR A 453 -16.32 7.18 -7.78
CA TYR A 453 -16.45 7.04 -9.22
C TYR A 453 -15.73 5.78 -9.71
N ILE A 454 -16.21 5.25 -10.83
CA ILE A 454 -15.40 4.42 -11.70
C ILE A 454 -15.19 5.27 -12.96
N MET A 455 -13.93 5.50 -13.35
CA MET A 455 -13.46 6.03 -14.65
C MET A 455 -13.13 7.52 -14.86
N ASP A 456 -13.91 8.53 -14.40
CA ASP A 456 -13.70 9.92 -14.86
C ASP A 456 -13.56 11.02 -13.79
N ARG A 457 -12.40 11.68 -13.79
CA ARG A 457 -11.99 12.76 -12.85
C ARG A 457 -12.38 14.20 -13.28
N PRO A 458 -12.29 14.60 -14.58
CA PRO A 458 -12.56 15.97 -15.01
C PRO A 458 -14.04 16.36 -14.99
N GLU A 459 -14.96 15.45 -15.31
CA GLU A 459 -16.39 15.78 -15.33
C GLU A 459 -17.09 15.51 -13.99
N ARG A 460 -16.45 14.77 -13.07
CA ARG A 460 -17.05 14.28 -11.81
C ARG A 460 -18.42 13.61 -12.04
N ARG A 461 -18.50 12.78 -13.09
CA ARG A 461 -19.63 11.89 -13.40
C ARG A 461 -18.99 10.58 -13.89
N TRP A 462 -19.36 9.37 -13.46
CA TRP A 462 -20.71 8.85 -13.26
C TRP A 462 -20.81 7.78 -12.18
N LEU A 463 -22.06 7.46 -11.91
CA LEU A 463 -22.63 6.70 -10.83
C LEU A 463 -23.23 5.41 -11.42
N ASP A 464 -22.43 4.61 -12.14
CA ASP A 464 -22.85 3.33 -12.71
C ASP A 464 -22.00 2.20 -12.13
N TRP A 465 -22.67 1.12 -11.73
CA TRP A 465 -22.18 0.17 -10.74
C TRP A 465 -21.31 -0.94 -11.30
N PHE A 466 -21.39 -1.15 -12.60
CA PHE A 466 -20.74 -2.23 -13.32
C PHE A 466 -20.28 -1.68 -14.66
N HIS A 467 -19.10 -2.11 -15.10
CA HIS A 467 -18.62 -1.82 -16.44
C HIS A 467 -17.82 -2.99 -17.01
N GLY A 468 -17.94 -3.15 -18.33
CA GLY A 468 -17.19 -4.09 -19.13
C GLY A 468 -16.92 -3.49 -20.51
N ARG A 469 -16.19 -4.21 -21.36
CA ARG A 469 -15.83 -3.77 -22.71
C ARG A 469 -17.04 -3.36 -23.57
N ASP A 470 -18.20 -3.96 -23.32
CA ASP A 470 -19.44 -3.71 -24.08
C ASP A 470 -20.35 -2.64 -23.42
N SER A 471 -19.87 -1.95 -22.39
CA SER A 471 -20.62 -0.87 -21.75
C SER A 471 -20.89 0.30 -22.71
N ALA A 472 -22.03 0.97 -22.52
CA ALA A 472 -22.40 2.14 -23.32
C ALA A 472 -21.31 3.25 -23.28
N PRO A 473 -21.12 4.03 -24.36
CA PRO A 473 -20.15 5.12 -24.39
C PRO A 473 -20.29 6.07 -23.19
N GLY A 474 -19.19 6.34 -22.48
CA GLY A 474 -19.17 7.13 -21.24
C GLY A 474 -19.24 6.32 -19.94
N ARG A 475 -19.45 4.99 -20.01
CA ARG A 475 -19.29 4.03 -18.88
C ARG A 475 -17.97 3.24 -18.95
N TYR A 476 -17.15 3.56 -19.94
CA TYR A 476 -15.90 2.92 -20.25
C TYR A 476 -14.87 4.03 -20.52
N ARG A 477 -13.84 4.12 -19.69
CA ARG A 477 -12.66 4.98 -19.90
C ARG A 477 -11.92 4.54 -21.14
N TYR A 478 -11.84 5.45 -22.08
CA TYR A 478 -11.06 5.29 -23.31
C TYR A 478 -9.61 5.69 -23.05
N ASP A 479 -8.91 4.90 -22.23
CA ASP A 479 -7.46 4.90 -22.15
C ASP A 479 -6.90 3.60 -22.72
N GLN A 480 -5.68 3.66 -23.26
CA GLN A 480 -5.10 2.54 -23.99
C GLN A 480 -5.00 1.25 -23.14
N PRO A 481 -4.53 1.27 -21.88
CA PRO A 481 -4.58 0.08 -21.02
C PRO A 481 -5.98 -0.50 -20.81
N THR A 482 -6.97 0.35 -20.50
CA THR A 482 -8.35 -0.07 -20.31
C THR A 482 -8.93 -0.67 -21.59
N ASP A 483 -8.82 0.03 -22.72
CA ASP A 483 -9.26 -0.43 -24.05
C ASP A 483 -8.68 -1.81 -24.38
N ASN A 484 -7.39 -2.01 -24.11
CA ASN A 484 -6.69 -3.24 -24.48
C ASN A 484 -6.99 -4.41 -23.55
N TYR A 485 -7.08 -4.17 -22.23
CA TYR A 485 -6.94 -5.24 -21.24
C TYR A 485 -8.11 -5.38 -20.27
N HIS A 486 -8.99 -4.37 -20.13
CA HIS A 486 -10.05 -4.42 -19.13
C HIS A 486 -11.08 -5.52 -19.43
N VAL A 487 -11.47 -6.24 -18.38
CA VAL A 487 -12.41 -7.37 -18.43
C VAL A 487 -13.71 -7.06 -17.71
N TYR A 488 -13.64 -6.56 -16.48
CA TYR A 488 -14.83 -6.29 -15.64
C TYR A 488 -14.45 -5.49 -14.39
N GLY A 489 -15.28 -4.53 -13.99
CA GLY A 489 -15.23 -3.92 -12.67
C GLY A 489 -16.61 -3.55 -12.11
N GLU A 490 -16.69 -3.41 -10.79
CA GLU A 490 -17.90 -3.00 -10.06
C GLU A 490 -17.64 -2.35 -8.69
N LEU A 491 -18.60 -1.52 -8.26
CA LEU A 491 -18.65 -0.91 -6.92
C LEU A 491 -19.42 -1.81 -5.95
N SER A 492 -18.71 -2.62 -5.18
CA SER A 492 -19.30 -3.48 -4.15
C SER A 492 -18.32 -3.92 -3.08
N TRP A 493 -18.86 -4.36 -1.94
CA TRP A 493 -18.11 -5.11 -0.95
C TRP A 493 -18.18 -6.61 -1.23
N GLY A 494 -17.08 -7.31 -0.99
CA GLY A 494 -16.95 -8.73 -1.31
C GLY A 494 -15.52 -9.23 -1.18
N PHE A 495 -15.27 -10.41 -1.70
CA PHE A 495 -13.94 -11.02 -1.67
C PHE A 495 -13.61 -11.71 -2.98
N THR A 496 -12.31 -11.87 -3.24
CA THR A 496 -11.83 -12.61 -4.40
C THR A 496 -11.29 -13.97 -3.97
N ASP A 497 -11.71 -15.02 -4.66
CA ASP A 497 -11.20 -16.37 -4.55
C ASP A 497 -10.31 -16.68 -5.74
N VAL A 498 -9.13 -17.24 -5.48
CA VAL A 498 -8.23 -17.70 -6.54
C VAL A 498 -7.96 -19.18 -6.35
N GLU A 499 -8.31 -19.99 -7.34
CA GLU A 499 -8.06 -21.43 -7.38
C GLU A 499 -7.00 -21.75 -8.43
N ILE A 500 -5.95 -22.45 -8.02
CA ILE A 500 -4.95 -23.04 -8.91
C ILE A 500 -5.15 -24.54 -8.90
N ARG A 501 -5.39 -25.12 -10.07
CA ARG A 501 -5.50 -26.57 -10.26
C ARG A 501 -4.90 -26.95 -11.61
N ASP A 502 -3.93 -27.86 -11.58
CA ASP A 502 -3.23 -28.36 -12.76
C ASP A 502 -2.59 -27.24 -13.61
N ASP A 503 -3.15 -27.00 -14.79
CA ASP A 503 -2.76 -25.99 -15.78
C ASP A 503 -3.68 -24.75 -15.75
N THR A 504 -4.60 -24.67 -14.80
CA THR A 504 -5.64 -23.64 -14.75
C THR A 504 -5.53 -22.80 -13.48
N LEU A 505 -5.55 -21.48 -13.65
CA LEU A 505 -5.74 -20.49 -12.59
C LEU A 505 -7.11 -19.84 -12.81
N THR A 506 -7.99 -19.94 -11.82
CA THR A 506 -9.34 -19.37 -11.84
C THR A 506 -9.44 -18.27 -10.79
N VAL A 507 -9.78 -17.06 -11.21
CA VAL A 507 -10.14 -15.95 -10.32
C VAL A 507 -11.65 -15.83 -10.29
N SER A 508 -12.27 -15.88 -9.11
CA SER A 508 -13.70 -15.71 -8.91
C SER A 508 -13.97 -14.59 -7.91
N TYR A 509 -14.75 -13.58 -8.31
CA TYR A 509 -15.21 -12.53 -7.41
C TYR A 509 -16.58 -12.86 -6.85
N TYR A 510 -16.67 -12.84 -5.53
CA TYR A 510 -17.88 -13.07 -4.76
C TYR A 510 -18.31 -11.77 -4.09
N ARG A 511 -19.44 -11.24 -4.56
CA ARG A 511 -20.04 -10.03 -4.04
C ARG A 511 -20.88 -10.33 -2.82
N TRP A 512 -20.61 -9.62 -1.73
CA TRP A 512 -21.41 -9.66 -0.51
C TRP A 512 -22.53 -8.62 -0.55
N LEU A 513 -22.18 -7.36 -0.86
CA LEU A 513 -23.14 -6.27 -0.91
C LEU A 513 -22.77 -5.28 -2.01
N ASP A 514 -23.64 -5.13 -3.01
CA ASP A 514 -23.51 -4.07 -3.99
C ASP A 514 -24.04 -2.74 -3.47
N PHE A 515 -23.47 -1.66 -3.99
CA PHE A 515 -23.83 -0.31 -3.56
C PHE A 515 -25.32 0.08 -3.84
N PRO A 516 -25.98 -0.29 -4.96
CA PRO A 516 -27.42 -0.07 -5.10
C PRO A 516 -28.25 -0.76 -4.02
N ARG A 517 -27.96 -2.02 -3.72
CA ARG A 517 -28.65 -2.77 -2.67
C ARG A 517 -28.40 -2.15 -1.29
N PHE A 518 -27.19 -1.67 -1.03
CA PHE A 518 -26.87 -0.92 0.18
C PHE A 518 -27.77 0.33 0.33
N LEU A 519 -27.94 1.13 -0.72
CA LEU A 519 -28.81 2.30 -0.69
C LEU A 519 -30.28 1.91 -0.48
N GLU A 520 -30.73 0.81 -1.09
CA GLU A 520 -32.09 0.28 -0.89
C GLU A 520 -32.34 -0.13 0.56
N ILE A 521 -31.39 -0.85 1.17
CA ILE A 521 -31.50 -1.31 2.56
C ILE A 521 -31.51 -0.14 3.54
N THR A 522 -30.63 0.84 3.30
CA THR A 522 -30.40 1.95 4.23
C THR A 522 -31.32 3.15 3.99
N GLY A 523 -31.96 3.23 2.82
CA GLY A 523 -32.75 4.38 2.40
C GLY A 523 -31.93 5.64 2.13
N GLN A 524 -30.60 5.53 2.05
CA GLN A 524 -29.71 6.68 1.86
C GLN A 524 -29.73 7.19 0.42
N GLU A 525 -29.43 8.48 0.27
CA GLU A 525 -29.27 9.08 -1.06
C GLU A 525 -27.86 8.87 -1.58
N LYS A 526 -27.77 8.50 -2.86
CA LYS A 526 -26.53 8.18 -3.57
C LYS A 526 -25.45 9.27 -3.52
N ARG A 527 -25.83 10.54 -3.38
CA ARG A 527 -24.89 11.68 -3.37
C ARG A 527 -24.42 12.07 -1.96
N SER A 528 -25.00 11.47 -0.92
CA SER A 528 -24.77 11.85 0.47
C SER A 528 -24.88 10.64 1.40
N TRP A 529 -24.31 9.52 0.97
CA TRP A 529 -24.30 8.29 1.74
C TRP A 529 -23.10 8.24 2.69
N ASP A 530 -23.23 7.42 3.71
CA ASP A 530 -22.13 6.97 4.56
C ASP A 530 -22.33 5.52 4.97
N MET A 531 -21.25 4.85 5.37
CA MET A 531 -21.33 3.48 5.88
C MET A 531 -22.16 3.43 7.16
N VAL A 532 -22.96 2.38 7.32
CA VAL A 532 -23.80 2.17 8.51
C VAL A 532 -23.69 0.74 9.02
N TYR A 533 -23.81 0.57 10.33
CA TYR A 533 -23.80 -0.76 10.93
C TYR A 533 -25.09 -1.52 10.62
N PHE A 534 -24.95 -2.75 10.10
CA PHE A 534 -26.04 -3.70 10.01
C PHE A 534 -26.07 -4.55 11.26
N ASP A 535 -27.12 -4.40 12.08
CA ASP A 535 -27.35 -5.32 13.19
C ASP A 535 -27.78 -6.71 12.68
N ARG A 536 -27.87 -7.67 13.61
CA ARG A 536 -28.20 -9.05 13.29
C ARG A 536 -29.54 -9.19 12.56
N ASP A 537 -30.54 -8.39 12.96
CA ASP A 537 -31.89 -8.46 12.39
C ASP A 537 -31.88 -7.88 10.96
N ALA A 538 -31.15 -6.78 10.74
CA ALA A 538 -30.93 -6.21 9.42
C ALA A 538 -30.18 -7.18 8.51
N CYS A 539 -29.14 -7.83 9.00
CA CYS A 539 -28.39 -8.85 8.25
C CYS A 539 -29.31 -10.03 7.85
N GLN A 540 -30.11 -10.54 8.78
CA GLN A 540 -31.03 -11.64 8.50
C GLN A 540 -32.13 -11.24 7.51
N LYS A 541 -32.78 -10.08 7.74
CA LYS A 541 -33.85 -9.56 6.87
C LYS A 541 -33.39 -9.35 5.44
N ASN A 542 -32.13 -8.95 5.26
CA ASN A 542 -31.55 -8.65 3.95
C ASN A 542 -30.65 -9.75 3.39
N ASN A 543 -30.60 -10.91 4.04
CA ASN A 543 -29.82 -12.08 3.63
C ASN A 543 -28.31 -11.78 3.44
N LEU A 544 -27.74 -10.95 4.32
CA LEU A 544 -26.32 -10.54 4.28
C LEU A 544 -25.35 -11.64 4.77
N SER A 545 -25.78 -12.89 4.85
CA SER A 545 -24.90 -14.05 5.11
C SER A 545 -24.52 -14.80 3.83
N GLN A 546 -25.11 -14.41 2.69
CA GLN A 546 -24.87 -15.03 1.39
C GLN A 546 -24.01 -14.14 0.51
N VAL A 547 -23.34 -14.76 -0.46
CA VAL A 547 -22.59 -14.06 -1.50
C VAL A 547 -23.05 -14.51 -2.88
N VAL A 548 -22.83 -13.66 -3.87
CA VAL A 548 -23.15 -13.92 -5.28
C VAL A 548 -21.84 -14.03 -6.07
N LEU A 549 -21.67 -15.10 -6.84
CA LEU A 549 -20.59 -15.17 -7.83
C LEU A 549 -20.92 -14.20 -8.97
N VAL A 550 -20.12 -13.14 -9.12
CA VAL A 550 -20.38 -12.10 -10.14
C VAL A 550 -19.46 -12.26 -11.34
N LYS A 551 -18.19 -12.59 -11.10
CA LYS A 551 -17.21 -12.75 -12.17
C LYS A 551 -16.36 -13.99 -11.93
N ARG A 552 -16.11 -14.73 -13.01
CA ARG A 552 -15.13 -15.82 -13.05
C ARG A 552 -14.26 -15.65 -14.28
N ILE A 553 -12.95 -15.61 -14.08
CA ILE A 553 -11.93 -15.47 -15.12
C ILE A 553 -11.03 -16.70 -15.03
N GLN A 554 -10.83 -17.39 -16.16
CA GLN A 554 -9.98 -18.58 -16.22
C GLN A 554 -8.81 -18.32 -17.14
N LYS A 555 -7.61 -18.50 -16.58
CA LYS A 555 -6.37 -18.55 -17.31
C LYS A 555 -5.92 -20.00 -17.40
N LYS A 556 -5.54 -20.45 -18.59
CA LYS A 556 -4.86 -21.74 -18.80
C LYS A 556 -3.44 -21.50 -19.25
N ARG A 557 -2.49 -22.26 -18.72
CA ARG A 557 -1.10 -22.29 -19.21
C ARG A 557 -0.90 -23.48 -20.13
N THR A 558 -0.15 -23.29 -21.20
CA THR A 558 0.38 -24.42 -21.97
C THR A 558 1.51 -25.02 -21.16
N VAL A 559 1.27 -26.17 -20.51
CA VAL A 559 2.37 -26.93 -19.88
C VAL A 559 3.18 -27.53 -21.02
N PRO A 560 4.50 -27.25 -21.13
CA PRO A 560 5.33 -27.96 -22.10
C PRO A 560 5.17 -29.46 -21.87
N SER A 561 4.82 -30.21 -22.91
CA SER A 561 4.87 -31.66 -22.85
C SER A 561 6.34 -32.06 -22.63
N ASP A 562 6.62 -32.69 -21.48
CA ASP A 562 7.94 -33.25 -21.14
C ASP A 562 8.49 -34.19 -22.22
#